data_AF-A0A965ZR06-F1
#
_entry.id   AF-A0A965ZR06-F1
#
_cell.length_a   1.000
_cell.length_b   1.000
_cell.length_c   1.000
_cell.angle_alpha   90.00
_cell.angle_beta   90.00
_cell.angle_gamma   90.00
#
_symmetry.space_group_name_H-M   'P 1'
#
loop_
_entity.id
_entity.type
_entity.pdbx_description
1 polymer ?
#
loop_
_entity_poly.entity_id
_entity_poly.type
_entity_poly.pdbx_seq_one_letter_code
_entity_poly.pdbx_strand_id
1 'polypeptide(L)'
;MLRRCQDFFTSLALLLCLTLFPGLSPAQDGSTEAQHYVADIELHTLPEFRQLLQRADQLFLAGGLPDDGEAAVVFVLHGPVLRSLLRRNYLDNRQTVDLAARLSALGVIDVKACRAWMRSASVDEADLQPFVETVPYSLDEINRLVRQSNYVYF
;
A
#
# COMPACT_ATOMS: atom_id res chain seq x y z
N MET A 1 -56.16 66.39 16.12
CA MET A 1 -56.97 65.27 15.60
C MET A 1 -56.54 64.99 14.16
N LEU A 2 -55.89 63.84 13.95
CA LEU A 2 -55.77 63.04 12.70
C LEU A 2 -55.41 63.71 11.36
N ARG A 3 -54.22 63.37 10.82
CA ARG A 3 -53.94 62.85 9.45
C ARG A 3 -52.40 62.82 9.25
N ARG A 4 -51.74 61.67 9.01
CA ARG A 4 -51.71 60.81 7.80
C ARG A 4 -50.94 61.47 6.64
N CYS A 5 -49.74 60.93 6.36
CA CYS A 5 -48.97 60.89 5.10
C CYS A 5 -47.50 60.65 5.50
N GLN A 6 -46.84 59.57 5.05
CA GLN A 6 -46.06 59.58 3.80
C GLN A 6 -45.11 60.78 3.81
N ASP A 7 -43.79 60.63 3.91
CA ASP A 7 -42.96 59.74 3.12
C ASP A 7 -41.50 59.94 3.56
N PHE A 8 -40.67 58.98 3.18
CA PHE A 8 -39.27 59.19 2.84
C PHE A 8 -38.26 59.44 3.98
N PHE A 9 -37.06 58.96 3.67
CA PHE A 9 -35.79 59.27 4.30
C PHE A 9 -35.34 58.39 5.48
N THR A 10 -34.15 57.83 5.25
CA THR A 10 -33.17 57.34 6.24
C THR A 10 -33.32 55.90 6.75
N SER A 11 -32.65 54.97 6.07
CA SER A 11 -31.76 54.03 6.77
C SER A 11 -30.67 53.53 5.83
N LEU A 12 -29.78 54.47 5.51
CA LEU A 12 -28.37 54.20 5.24
C LEU A 12 -27.72 53.76 6.56
N ALA A 13 -27.93 52.53 7.02
CA ALA A 13 -27.22 52.01 8.22
C ALA A 13 -27.36 50.49 8.44
N LEU A 14 -27.48 49.65 7.41
CA LEU A 14 -27.42 48.20 7.64
C LEU A 14 -26.89 47.41 6.45
N LEU A 15 -25.73 47.80 5.93
CA LEU A 15 -25.03 47.00 4.91
C LEU A 15 -23.51 46.98 5.08
N LEU A 16 -23.04 47.07 6.33
CA LEU A 16 -21.62 47.01 6.66
C LEU A 16 -21.36 46.25 7.97
N CYS A 17 -21.73 44.97 8.01
CA CYS A 17 -21.30 44.04 9.07
C CYS A 17 -21.23 42.59 8.57
N LEU A 18 -20.69 42.41 7.35
CA LEU A 18 -20.41 41.08 6.78
C LEU A 18 -18.98 40.99 6.27
N THR A 19 -18.07 41.74 6.92
CA THR A 19 -16.64 41.60 6.71
C THR A 19 -16.05 40.76 7.84
N LEU A 20 -15.44 39.65 7.43
CA LEU A 20 -14.41 38.88 8.15
C LEU A 20 -14.87 37.88 9.22
N PHE A 21 -15.52 36.80 8.78
CA PHE A 21 -15.15 35.48 9.28
C PHE A 21 -14.52 34.71 8.13
N PRO A 22 -13.19 34.75 7.91
CA PRO A 22 -12.56 33.70 7.13
C PRO A 22 -12.87 32.40 7.86
N GLY A 23 -13.65 31.53 7.20
CA GLY A 23 -14.01 30.24 7.73
C GLY A 23 -12.74 29.52 8.16
N LEU A 24 -12.59 29.35 9.48
CA LEU A 24 -11.62 28.47 10.07
C LEU A 24 -12.06 27.05 9.67
N SER A 25 -11.62 26.61 8.49
CA SER A 25 -11.72 25.20 8.14
C SER A 25 -10.91 24.45 9.19
N PRO A 26 -11.48 23.44 9.88
CA PRO A 26 -10.64 22.51 10.59
C PRO A 26 -9.68 21.96 9.54
N ALA A 27 -8.38 22.17 9.76
CA ALA A 27 -7.37 21.40 9.05
C ALA A 27 -7.75 19.94 9.30
N GLN A 28 -8.21 19.25 8.26
CA GLN A 28 -8.29 17.81 8.32
C GLN A 28 -6.85 17.37 8.46
N ASP A 29 -6.46 17.05 9.68
CA ASP A 29 -5.25 16.30 9.96
C ASP A 29 -5.50 14.90 9.38
N GLY A 30 -5.36 14.80 8.06
CA GLY A 30 -5.29 13.57 7.32
C GLY A 30 -3.94 12.95 7.60
N SER A 31 -3.70 12.59 8.86
CA SER A 31 -2.79 11.50 9.17
C SER A 31 -3.43 10.25 8.56
N THR A 32 -3.15 10.03 7.29
CA THR A 32 -3.27 8.72 6.68
C THR A 32 -2.38 7.82 7.54
N GLU A 33 -2.96 7.12 8.50
CA GLU A 33 -2.24 6.08 9.22
C GLU A 33 -1.60 5.19 8.16
N ALA A 34 -0.28 5.08 8.22
CA ALA A 34 0.45 4.31 7.25
C ALA A 34 -0.05 2.86 7.34
N GLN A 35 -0.60 2.35 6.24
CA GLN A 35 -1.28 1.08 6.21
C GLN A 35 -0.34 0.00 5.68
N HIS A 36 -0.32 -1.17 6.33
CA HIS A 36 0.31 -2.37 5.79
C HIS A 36 -0.63 -3.05 4.80
N TYR A 37 -0.06 -3.60 3.73
CA TYR A 37 -0.80 -4.18 2.63
C TYR A 37 -0.39 -5.63 2.38
N VAL A 38 -1.37 -6.54 2.30
CA VAL A 38 -1.13 -7.94 1.92
C VAL A 38 -1.85 -8.24 0.61
N ALA A 39 -1.11 -8.81 -0.32
CA ALA A 39 -1.62 -9.20 -1.62
C ALA A 39 -1.62 -10.73 -1.70
N ASP A 40 -2.80 -11.34 -1.78
CA ASP A 40 -2.96 -12.63 -2.48
C ASP A 40 -3.22 -12.33 -3.94
N ILE A 41 -2.26 -11.64 -4.56
CA ILE A 41 -2.35 -11.43 -5.99
C ILE A 41 -1.93 -12.77 -6.57
N GLU A 42 -2.92 -13.42 -7.18
CA GLU A 42 -2.70 -14.48 -8.15
C GLU A 42 -1.95 -13.87 -9.34
N LEU A 43 -0.70 -13.46 -9.11
CA LEU A 43 0.18 -12.89 -10.10
C LEU A 43 0.46 -14.01 -11.08
N HIS A 44 -0.27 -13.99 -12.17
CA HIS A 44 -0.09 -14.97 -13.21
C HIS A 44 1.21 -14.70 -13.97
N THR A 45 1.71 -13.46 -13.93
CA THR A 45 2.84 -13.05 -14.75
C THR A 45 3.90 -12.24 -14.01
N LEU A 46 5.15 -12.39 -14.46
CA LEU A 46 6.29 -11.64 -13.93
C LEU A 46 6.23 -10.12 -14.19
N PRO A 47 5.71 -9.63 -15.33
CA PRO A 47 5.54 -8.19 -15.55
C PRO A 47 4.61 -7.53 -14.53
N GLU A 48 3.48 -8.18 -14.19
CA GLU A 48 2.57 -7.67 -13.16
C GLU A 48 3.26 -7.60 -11.80
N PHE A 49 4.02 -8.65 -11.43
CA PHE A 49 4.80 -8.63 -10.19
C PHE A 49 5.78 -7.44 -10.16
N ARG A 50 6.47 -7.19 -11.29
CA ARG A 50 7.40 -6.07 -11.40
C ARG A 50 6.71 -4.72 -11.24
N GLN A 51 5.50 -4.55 -11.77
CA GLN A 51 4.74 -3.30 -11.62
C GLN A 51 4.39 -3.03 -10.15
N LEU A 52 4.05 -4.06 -9.39
CA LEU A 52 3.77 -3.93 -7.95
C LEU A 52 5.03 -3.58 -7.16
N LEU A 53 6.17 -4.22 -7.48
CA LEU A 53 7.44 -3.85 -6.89
C LEU A 53 7.80 -2.38 -7.19
N GLN A 54 7.60 -1.93 -8.43
CA GLN A 54 7.81 -0.53 -8.80
C GLN A 54 6.87 0.42 -8.06
N ARG A 55 5.63 0.00 -7.80
CA ARG A 55 4.68 0.78 -7.01
C ARG A 55 5.13 0.89 -5.55
N ALA A 56 5.60 -0.20 -4.95
CA ALA A 56 6.15 -0.20 -3.60
C ALA A 56 7.40 0.70 -3.50
N ASP A 57 8.30 0.63 -4.48
CA ASP A 57 9.50 1.50 -4.58
C ASP A 57 9.11 2.99 -4.63
N GLN A 58 8.11 3.34 -5.45
CA GLN A 58 7.59 4.72 -5.54
C GLN A 58 6.99 5.22 -4.21
N LEU A 59 6.21 4.38 -3.53
CA LEU A 59 5.60 4.73 -2.25
C LEU A 59 6.66 4.91 -1.15
N PHE A 60 7.66 4.02 -1.14
CA PHE A 60 8.80 4.12 -0.22
C PHE A 60 9.56 5.44 -0.42
N LEU A 61 9.91 5.78 -1.67
CA LEU A 61 10.62 7.03 -1.99
C LEU A 61 9.80 8.29 -1.68
N ALA A 62 8.47 8.19 -1.71
CA ALA A 62 7.56 9.28 -1.33
C ALA A 62 7.40 9.44 0.19
N GLY A 63 7.96 8.53 1.01
CA GLY A 63 7.76 8.51 2.46
C GLY A 63 6.33 8.11 2.86
N GLY A 64 5.61 7.42 1.97
CA GLY A 64 4.21 7.05 2.17
C GLY A 64 3.99 5.67 2.79
N LEU A 65 5.04 5.02 3.28
CA LEU A 65 4.98 3.69 3.88
C LEU A 65 5.17 3.76 5.40
N PRO A 66 4.63 2.79 6.15
CA PRO A 66 4.83 2.69 7.60
C PRO A 66 6.31 2.60 7.95
N ASP A 67 6.67 3.24 9.07
CA ASP A 67 8.01 3.18 9.68
C ASP A 67 7.92 2.61 11.09
N ASP A 68 7.34 1.41 11.20
CA ASP A 68 7.12 0.69 12.45
C ASP A 68 7.95 -0.60 12.56
N GLY A 69 8.82 -0.83 11.58
CA GLY A 69 9.70 -2.00 11.50
C GLY A 69 9.06 -3.25 10.90
N GLU A 70 7.79 -3.21 10.49
CA GLU A 70 7.14 -4.28 9.74
C GLU A 70 7.18 -4.00 8.23
N ALA A 71 7.15 -5.07 7.43
CA ALA A 71 7.14 -4.92 5.97
C ALA A 71 5.85 -4.24 5.52
N ALA A 72 5.97 -3.16 4.76
CA ALA A 72 4.81 -2.44 4.26
C ALA A 72 3.96 -3.29 3.30
N VAL A 73 4.60 -4.20 2.55
CA VAL A 73 3.93 -5.11 1.62
C VAL A 73 4.43 -6.55 1.78
N VAL A 74 3.54 -7.51 2.00
CA VAL A 74 3.88 -8.93 2.00
C VAL A 74 3.35 -9.61 0.74
N PHE A 75 4.24 -10.27 0.00
CA PHE A 75 3.91 -11.08 -1.18
C PHE A 75 4.01 -12.57 -0.84
N VAL A 76 2.89 -13.29 -0.95
CA VAL A 76 2.89 -14.76 -0.81
C VAL A 76 2.81 -15.39 -2.20
N LEU A 77 3.96 -15.85 -2.69
CA LEU A 77 4.12 -16.29 -4.07
C LEU A 77 3.98 -17.81 -4.24
N HIS A 78 3.41 -18.16 -5.39
CA HIS A 78 3.41 -19.50 -5.96
C HIS A 78 3.39 -19.38 -7.50
N GLY A 79 3.35 -20.52 -8.19
CA GLY A 79 3.10 -20.55 -9.63
C GLY A 79 4.25 -20.00 -10.49
N PRO A 80 3.94 -19.42 -11.67
CA PRO A 80 4.93 -18.94 -12.62
C PRO A 80 5.86 -17.88 -12.06
N VAL A 81 5.36 -16.96 -11.24
CA VAL A 81 6.17 -15.88 -10.66
C VAL A 81 7.25 -16.44 -9.74
N LEU A 82 6.89 -17.29 -8.77
CA LEU A 82 7.88 -17.93 -7.90
C LEU A 82 8.91 -18.73 -8.72
N ARG A 83 8.46 -19.43 -9.78
CA ARG A 83 9.35 -20.13 -10.71
C ARG A 83 10.36 -19.19 -11.37
N SER A 84 9.94 -18.01 -11.82
CA SER A 84 10.85 -17.03 -12.43
C SER A 84 11.86 -16.43 -11.46
N LEU A 85 11.58 -16.44 -10.15
CA LEU A 85 12.50 -15.91 -9.14
C LEU A 85 13.56 -16.91 -8.68
N LEU A 86 13.44 -18.21 -9.00
CA LEU A 86 14.40 -19.23 -8.58
C LEU A 86 15.84 -18.89 -9.03
N ARG A 87 16.84 -19.31 -8.24
CA ARG A 87 18.27 -19.04 -8.51
C ARG A 87 18.69 -19.38 -9.93
N ARG A 88 18.23 -20.53 -10.43
CA ARG A 88 18.52 -21.00 -11.80
C ARG A 88 17.99 -20.07 -12.91
N ASN A 89 16.97 -19.27 -12.60
CA ASN A 89 16.33 -18.34 -13.53
C ASN A 89 16.75 -16.89 -13.30
N TYR A 90 17.71 -16.64 -12.41
CA TYR A 90 18.13 -15.29 -12.03
C TYR A 90 18.58 -14.45 -13.22
N LEU A 91 19.42 -15.00 -14.12
CA LEU A 91 19.98 -14.22 -15.22
C LEU A 91 18.88 -13.68 -16.16
N ASP A 92 17.88 -14.50 -16.45
CA ASP A 92 16.75 -14.13 -17.33
C ASP A 92 15.80 -13.13 -16.66
N ASN A 93 15.77 -13.10 -15.33
CA ASN A 93 14.80 -12.31 -14.54
C ASN A 93 15.47 -11.26 -13.65
N ARG A 94 16.75 -10.96 -13.90
CA ARG A 94 17.63 -10.18 -13.03
C ARG A 94 17.02 -8.85 -12.58
N GLN A 95 16.45 -8.09 -13.51
CA GLN A 95 15.85 -6.79 -13.18
C GLN A 95 14.75 -6.90 -12.10
N THR A 96 13.95 -7.96 -12.14
CA THR A 96 12.85 -8.15 -11.18
C THR A 96 13.39 -8.69 -9.86
N VAL A 97 14.33 -9.63 -9.91
CA VAL A 97 14.97 -10.21 -8.72
C VAL A 97 15.77 -9.14 -7.96
N ASP A 98 16.57 -8.33 -8.65
CA ASP A 98 17.37 -7.27 -8.04
C ASP A 98 16.48 -6.20 -7.37
N LEU A 99 15.36 -5.85 -7.98
CA LEU A 99 14.38 -4.92 -7.40
C LEU A 99 13.74 -5.50 -6.13
N ALA A 100 13.30 -6.76 -6.18
CA ALA A 100 12.70 -7.43 -5.02
C ALA A 100 13.72 -7.57 -3.88
N ALA A 101 14.95 -7.98 -4.18
CA ALA A 101 16.03 -8.10 -3.20
C ALA A 101 16.34 -6.77 -2.52
N ARG A 102 16.42 -5.67 -3.29
CA ARG A 102 16.65 -4.33 -2.75
C ARG A 102 15.52 -3.89 -1.81
N LEU A 103 14.27 -4.03 -2.25
CA LEU A 103 13.11 -3.63 -1.43
C LEU A 103 12.99 -4.48 -0.17
N SER A 104 13.30 -5.77 -0.26
CA SER A 104 13.32 -6.66 0.90
C SER A 104 14.43 -6.30 1.89
N ALA A 105 15.64 -5.99 1.39
CA ALA A 105 16.74 -5.53 2.24
C ALA A 105 16.45 -4.18 2.92
N LEU A 106 15.59 -3.34 2.33
CA LEU A 106 15.12 -2.09 2.91
C LEU A 106 13.93 -2.27 3.88
N GLY A 107 13.45 -3.50 4.08
CA GLY A 107 12.26 -3.77 4.89
C GLY A 107 10.96 -3.29 4.26
N VAL A 108 10.96 -2.89 2.99
CA VAL A 108 9.76 -2.40 2.30
C VAL A 108 8.81 -3.55 1.98
N ILE A 109 9.37 -4.69 1.59
CA ILE A 109 8.59 -5.86 1.21
C ILE A 109 9.09 -7.11 1.94
N ASP A 110 8.18 -8.05 2.12
CA ASP A 110 8.49 -9.43 2.49
C ASP A 110 8.00 -10.36 1.38
N VAL A 111 8.82 -11.34 1.00
CA VAL A 111 8.52 -12.27 -0.08
C VAL A 111 8.52 -13.68 0.47
N LYS A 112 7.36 -14.33 0.44
CA LYS A 112 7.16 -15.67 1.00
C LYS A 112 6.79 -16.66 -0.09
N ALA A 113 7.33 -17.88 -0.01
CA ALA A 113 7.04 -18.98 -0.91
C ALA A 113 6.15 -20.04 -0.23
N CYS A 114 5.11 -20.47 -0.93
CA CYS A 114 4.20 -21.52 -0.43
C CYS A 114 4.84 -22.91 -0.53
N ARG A 115 5.17 -23.54 0.60
CA ARG A 115 5.79 -24.88 0.66
C ARG A 115 4.91 -25.96 0.04
N ALA A 116 3.59 -25.88 0.21
CA ALA A 116 2.66 -26.82 -0.41
C ALA A 116 2.79 -26.81 -1.95
N TRP A 117 2.92 -25.63 -2.54
CA TRP A 117 3.17 -25.49 -3.97
C TRP A 117 4.58 -25.92 -4.36
N MET A 118 5.60 -25.56 -3.58
CA MET A 118 7.00 -25.96 -3.84
C MET A 118 7.12 -27.48 -3.96
N ARG A 119 6.45 -28.23 -3.08
CA ARG A 119 6.40 -29.69 -3.12
C ARG A 119 5.79 -30.23 -4.41
N SER A 120 4.66 -29.68 -4.88
CA SER A 120 4.05 -30.12 -6.14
C SER A 120 4.85 -29.70 -7.37
N ALA A 121 5.65 -28.64 -7.25
CA ALA A 121 6.51 -28.10 -8.30
C ALA A 121 7.93 -28.70 -8.33
N SER A 122 8.30 -29.59 -7.40
CA SER A 122 9.68 -30.08 -7.21
C SER A 122 10.69 -28.94 -7.09
N VAL A 123 10.37 -27.97 -6.24
CA VAL A 123 11.23 -26.83 -5.90
C VAL A 123 11.68 -26.98 -4.45
N ASP A 124 12.98 -26.92 -4.22
CA ASP A 124 13.56 -26.98 -2.87
C ASP A 124 13.87 -25.59 -2.34
N GLU A 125 14.00 -25.42 -1.01
CA GLU A 125 14.37 -24.13 -0.41
C GLU A 125 15.73 -23.61 -0.92
N ALA A 126 16.64 -24.51 -1.27
CA ALA A 126 17.93 -24.16 -1.87
C ALA A 126 17.82 -23.51 -3.26
N ASP A 127 16.69 -23.70 -3.96
CA ASP A 127 16.42 -23.04 -5.25
C ASP A 127 15.99 -21.58 -5.08
N LEU A 128 15.58 -21.17 -3.87
CA LEU A 128 15.03 -19.84 -3.61
C LEU A 128 16.13 -18.78 -3.49
N GLN A 129 15.79 -17.54 -3.82
CA GLN A 129 16.68 -16.40 -3.51
C GLN A 129 16.80 -16.22 -1.99
N PRO A 130 17.93 -15.70 -1.48
CA PRO A 130 18.14 -15.57 -0.03
C PRO A 130 17.10 -14.70 0.69
N PHE A 131 16.44 -13.79 -0.01
CA PHE A 131 15.41 -12.90 0.54
C PHE A 131 13.99 -13.51 0.53
N VAL A 132 13.83 -14.74 0.02
CA VAL A 132 12.53 -15.41 -0.06
C VAL A 132 12.37 -16.38 1.11
N GLU A 133 11.43 -16.09 1.99
CA GLU A 133 11.08 -16.96 3.12
C GLU A 133 10.10 -18.06 2.69
N THR A 134 9.84 -19.06 3.54
CA THR A 134 8.85 -20.10 3.25
C THR A 134 7.72 -20.15 4.26
N VAL A 135 6.49 -20.34 3.76
CA VAL A 135 5.28 -20.52 4.57
C VAL A 135 4.63 -21.87 4.27
N PRO A 136 3.94 -22.50 5.25
CA PRO A 136 3.31 -23.79 5.04
C PRO A 136 2.28 -23.76 3.91
N TYR A 137 1.35 -22.81 3.97
CA TYR A 137 0.22 -22.64 3.05
C TYR A 137 -0.08 -21.15 2.85
N SER A 138 -0.38 -20.74 1.62
CA SER A 138 -0.61 -19.33 1.30
C SER A 138 -1.80 -18.75 2.05
N LEU A 139 -2.96 -19.42 1.98
CA LEU A 139 -4.20 -18.94 2.59
C LEU A 139 -4.08 -18.77 4.10
N ASP A 140 -3.33 -19.65 4.77
CA ASP A 140 -3.09 -19.55 6.21
C ASP A 140 -2.26 -18.31 6.54
N GLU A 141 -1.24 -18.01 5.72
CA GLU A 141 -0.40 -16.83 5.92
C GLU A 141 -1.17 -15.53 5.66
N ILE A 142 -1.96 -15.47 4.58
CA ILE A 142 -2.82 -14.30 4.29
C ILE A 142 -3.80 -14.08 5.44
N ASN A 143 -4.44 -15.16 5.90
CA ASN A 143 -5.35 -15.12 7.03
C ASN A 143 -4.69 -14.61 8.31
N ARG A 144 -3.44 -15.02 8.57
CA ARG A 144 -2.64 -14.55 9.70
C ARG A 144 -2.38 -13.05 9.57
N LEU A 145 -1.88 -12.59 8.43
CA LEU A 145 -1.55 -11.19 8.17
C LEU A 145 -2.78 -10.27 8.33
N VAL A 146 -3.91 -10.65 7.73
CA VAL A 146 -5.15 -9.87 7.82
C VAL A 146 -5.74 -9.87 9.23
N ARG A 147 -5.84 -11.05 9.88
CA ARG A 147 -6.56 -11.16 11.16
C ARG A 147 -5.72 -10.83 12.38
N GLN A 148 -4.39 -10.93 12.29
CA GLN A 148 -3.49 -10.86 13.45
C GLN A 148 -2.48 -9.72 13.35
N SER A 149 -2.17 -9.24 12.14
CA SER A 149 -1.17 -8.18 11.91
C SER A 149 -1.77 -6.91 11.28
N ASN A 150 -3.10 -6.81 11.19
CA ASN A 150 -3.81 -5.63 10.67
C ASN A 150 -3.40 -5.20 9.24
N TYR A 151 -2.96 -6.17 8.43
CA TYR A 151 -2.71 -5.92 7.01
C TYR A 151 -4.03 -5.75 6.26
N VAL A 152 -4.10 -4.73 5.41
CA VAL A 152 -5.21 -4.54 4.48
C VAL A 152 -4.99 -5.41 3.26
N TYR A 153 -5.94 -6.31 3.01
CA TYR A 153 -6.00 -7.08 1.78
C TYR A 153 -6.37 -6.15 0.61
N PHE A 154 -5.60 -6.18 -0.48
CA PHE A 154 -5.83 -5.34 -1.67
C PHE A 154 -5.80 -6.14 -2.97
#